data_AF-A0A935QH48-F1
#
_entry.id   AF-A0A935QH48-F1
#
_cell.length_a   1.000
_cell.length_b   1.000
_cell.length_c   1.000
_cell.angle_alpha   90.00
_cell.angle_beta   90.00
_cell.angle_gamma   90.00
#
_symmetry.space_group_name_H-M   'P 1'
#
loop_
_entity.id
_entity.type
_entity.pdbx_description
1 polymer ?
#
loop_
_entity_poly.entity_id
_entity_poly.type
_entity_poly.pdbx_seq_one_letter_code
_entity_poly.pdbx_strand_id
1 'polypeptide(L)'
;MPILDGPLPGTPHPGTLSLDEALELTRTGDIWIFRGNSTPDRAIRLVTNAPVNHVGMAVVLSDLPPLMWHAELGQSLIDVWSGEHHRGAQLHDLRDSVLRWAHVYRQQPYLRQLHPTVDRDHEDALLRAIARYNGTSFPSTAQLAWRWTKGRGGPLAWVPERARVTDGLLRGWQALTRRPLDPRPEATHSGETANGLRVGPEAAYCAEVVALTYESMGILAPGRPANWYDPGRFWSGDELPLMPGWVFGAEIMVDTGPAPQPPRRAGRRTPRWATRRGGIGSPGAR
;
A
#
# COMPACT_ATOMS: atom_id res chain seq x y z
N MET A 1 43.44 -3.60 24.10
CA MET A 1 42.73 -2.52 23.39
C MET A 1 43.79 -1.76 22.60
N PRO A 2 43.62 -1.55 21.29
CA PRO A 2 42.47 -0.86 20.71
C PRO A 2 41.60 -1.82 19.88
N ILE A 3 40.27 -1.84 20.04
CA ILE A 3 39.28 -0.89 19.50
C ILE A 3 39.56 -0.61 18.01
N LEU A 4 38.99 -1.44 17.15
CA LEU A 4 38.79 -1.08 15.74
C LEU A 4 37.39 -0.46 15.64
N ASP A 5 37.43 0.87 15.56
CA ASP A 5 36.70 1.78 14.67
C ASP A 5 35.19 1.62 14.53
N GLY A 6 34.52 2.74 14.80
CA GLY A 6 33.08 2.93 14.81
C GLY A 6 32.35 2.58 13.51
N PRO A 7 31.00 2.65 13.55
CA PRO A 7 30.14 2.17 12.48
C PRO A 7 30.44 2.85 11.14
N LEU A 8 30.48 2.04 10.09
CA LEU A 8 30.56 2.48 8.69
C LEU A 8 29.40 3.44 8.38
N PRO A 9 29.60 4.47 7.54
CA PRO A 9 28.52 5.34 7.10
C PRO A 9 27.48 4.51 6.34
N GLY A 10 26.31 4.30 6.96
CA GLY A 10 25.23 3.50 6.40
C GLY A 10 24.62 2.45 7.33
N THR A 11 24.93 2.40 8.64
CA THR A 11 24.28 1.44 9.55
C THR A 11 23.11 2.07 10.34
N PRO A 12 21.84 1.78 10.03
CA PRO A 12 20.73 2.09 10.92
C PRO A 12 20.40 0.91 11.86
N HIS A 13 20.54 1.10 13.19
CA HIS A 13 19.88 0.29 14.24
C HIS A 13 19.86 1.10 15.56
N PRO A 14 18.84 1.03 16.47
CA PRO A 14 17.64 0.19 16.53
C PRO A 14 16.34 1.02 16.55
N GLY A 15 15.49 0.89 15.53
CA GLY A 15 14.15 1.49 15.51
C GLY A 15 13.70 2.04 14.16
N THR A 16 14.64 2.20 13.22
CA THR A 16 14.34 2.60 11.83
C THR A 16 15.15 1.73 10.88
N LEU A 17 14.51 1.25 9.81
CA LEU A 17 15.13 0.52 8.70
C LEU A 17 15.12 1.40 7.45
N SER A 18 16.12 1.29 6.59
CA SER A 18 15.97 1.77 5.22
C SER A 18 14.90 0.95 4.48
N LEU A 19 14.34 1.50 3.40
CA LEU A 19 13.41 0.77 2.56
C LEU A 19 14.00 -0.55 2.04
N ASP A 20 15.27 -0.55 1.63
CA ASP A 20 15.92 -1.75 1.10
C ASP A 20 16.04 -2.83 2.17
N GLU A 21 16.50 -2.49 3.38
CA GLU A 21 16.57 -3.43 4.50
C GLU A 21 15.17 -3.94 4.90
N ALA A 22 14.17 -3.07 4.93
CA ALA A 22 12.81 -3.46 5.26
C ALA A 22 12.21 -4.41 4.23
N LEU A 23 12.52 -4.24 2.93
CA LEU A 23 12.10 -5.15 1.87
C LEU A 23 12.77 -6.53 1.97
N GLU A 24 14.06 -6.58 2.33
CA GLU A 24 14.80 -7.83 2.54
C GLU A 24 14.32 -8.60 3.78
N LEU A 25 13.90 -7.89 4.83
CA LEU A 25 13.42 -8.48 6.09
C LEU A 25 11.93 -8.84 6.06
N THR A 26 11.16 -8.30 5.11
CA THR A 26 9.72 -8.54 5.04
C THR A 26 9.44 -9.99 4.64
N ARG A 27 8.41 -10.57 5.25
CA ARG A 27 7.98 -11.95 4.99
C ARG A 27 6.48 -11.97 4.70
N THR A 28 6.01 -13.04 4.07
CA THR A 28 4.58 -13.23 3.83
C THR A 28 3.79 -13.14 5.14
N GLY A 29 2.74 -12.32 5.13
CA GLY A 29 1.91 -12.09 6.30
C GLY A 29 2.43 -11.02 7.26
N ASP A 30 3.57 -10.37 7.01
CA ASP A 30 3.92 -9.12 7.69
C ASP A 30 2.98 -7.99 7.23
N ILE A 31 2.75 -6.97 8.06
CA ILE A 31 1.92 -5.80 7.69
C ILE A 31 2.75 -4.53 7.54
N TRP A 32 2.37 -3.74 6.54
CA TRP A 32 2.86 -2.40 6.28
C TRP A 32 1.78 -1.38 6.61
N ILE A 33 2.13 -0.41 7.45
CA ILE A 33 1.22 0.60 7.99
C ILE A 33 1.70 1.97 7.53
N PHE A 34 0.78 2.83 7.08
CA PHE A 34 1.11 4.17 6.61
C PHE A 34 0.33 5.24 7.40
N ARG A 35 1.06 6.25 7.87
CA ARG A 35 0.52 7.32 8.75
C ARG A 35 0.79 8.70 8.19
N GLY A 36 -0.20 9.59 8.27
CA GLY A 36 -0.02 10.98 7.89
C GLY A 36 0.83 11.77 8.89
N ASN A 37 1.59 12.74 8.39
CA ASN A 37 2.48 13.59 9.21
C ASN A 37 1.83 14.93 9.64
N SER A 38 0.50 15.05 9.69
CA SER A 38 -0.14 16.35 10.00
C SER A 38 -0.08 16.67 11.51
N THR A 39 0.39 17.87 11.82
CA THR A 39 0.62 18.41 13.18
C THR A 39 -0.61 18.77 14.05
N PRO A 40 -1.90 18.64 13.67
CA PRO A 40 -3.00 18.79 14.64
C PRO A 40 -3.07 17.66 15.70
N ASP A 41 -2.21 16.64 15.59
CA ASP A 41 -2.35 15.35 16.28
C ASP A 41 -1.69 15.25 17.66
N ARG A 42 -1.36 16.39 18.30
CA ARG A 42 -0.93 16.40 19.72
C ARG A 42 -2.06 16.70 20.69
N ALA A 43 -3.14 17.35 20.24
CA ALA A 43 -4.31 17.65 21.09
C ALA A 43 -5.44 16.62 20.95
N ILE A 44 -5.48 15.83 19.86
CA ILE A 44 -6.54 14.85 19.57
C ILE A 44 -5.99 13.41 19.69
N ARG A 45 -5.25 13.10 20.76
CA ARG A 45 -4.97 11.70 21.14
C ARG A 45 -5.93 11.18 22.22
N LEU A 46 -6.94 11.97 22.57
CA LEU A 46 -7.83 11.69 23.70
C LEU A 46 -9.25 11.26 23.27
N VAL A 47 -9.56 11.20 21.97
CA VAL A 47 -10.95 10.89 21.54
C VAL A 47 -11.08 9.94 20.33
N THR A 48 -10.04 9.72 19.53
CA THR A 48 -10.07 8.71 18.44
C THR A 48 -8.70 8.03 18.29
N ASN A 49 -8.64 6.70 18.39
CA ASN A 49 -7.45 5.88 18.13
C ASN A 49 -6.80 6.25 16.78
N ALA A 50 -5.56 6.74 16.86
CA ALA A 50 -4.90 7.66 15.93
C ALA A 50 -4.26 6.99 14.67
N PRO A 51 -3.55 7.77 13.83
CA PRO A 51 -3.88 8.18 12.48
C PRO A 51 -3.33 7.20 11.41
N VAL A 52 -3.75 5.92 11.44
CA VAL A 52 -3.45 5.01 10.33
C VAL A 52 -4.38 5.29 9.17
N ASN A 53 -3.81 5.69 8.03
CA ASN A 53 -4.59 5.99 6.83
C ASN A 53 -4.64 4.80 5.87
N HIS A 54 -3.66 3.90 5.94
CA HIS A 54 -3.57 2.73 5.07
C HIS A 54 -2.83 1.56 5.73
N VAL A 55 -3.23 0.34 5.35
CA VAL A 55 -2.56 -0.91 5.73
C VAL A 55 -2.52 -1.86 4.53
N GLY A 56 -1.42 -2.58 4.39
CA GLY A 56 -1.25 -3.65 3.40
C GLY A 56 -0.53 -4.85 4.02
N MET A 57 -0.76 -6.03 3.46
CA MET A 57 -0.07 -7.26 3.83
C MET A 57 1.05 -7.54 2.83
N ALA A 58 2.22 -7.92 3.32
CA ALA A 58 3.32 -8.38 2.48
C ALA A 58 3.05 -9.79 1.95
N VAL A 59 3.36 -9.99 0.67
CA VAL A 59 3.30 -11.29 -0.03
C VAL A 59 4.67 -11.55 -0.64
N VAL A 60 5.42 -12.48 -0.07
CA VAL A 60 6.82 -12.76 -0.43
C VAL A 60 6.95 -14.22 -0.83
N LEU A 61 6.89 -14.47 -2.15
CA LEU A 61 6.95 -15.81 -2.73
C LEU A 61 8.31 -16.01 -3.38
N SER A 62 8.85 -17.23 -3.34
CA SER A 62 10.26 -17.53 -3.67
C SER A 62 10.77 -16.97 -5.00
N ASP A 63 9.90 -16.86 -6.01
CA ASP A 63 10.26 -16.49 -7.38
C ASP A 63 9.78 -15.08 -7.79
N LEU A 64 9.22 -14.33 -6.82
CA LEU A 64 8.68 -12.99 -7.04
C LEU A 64 9.37 -11.99 -6.11
N PRO A 65 9.58 -10.73 -6.56
CA PRO A 65 9.92 -9.65 -5.63
C PRO A 65 8.80 -9.51 -4.59
N PRO A 66 9.09 -8.91 -3.42
CA PRO A 66 8.07 -8.63 -2.42
C PRO A 66 6.89 -7.85 -3.03
N LEU A 67 5.69 -8.32 -2.76
CA LEU A 67 4.44 -7.69 -3.20
C LEU A 67 3.65 -7.17 -1.99
N MET A 68 2.78 -6.20 -2.22
CA MET A 68 1.81 -5.70 -1.25
C MET A 68 0.40 -6.06 -1.70
N TRP A 69 -0.28 -6.86 -0.88
CA TRP A 69 -1.72 -7.08 -0.96
C TRP A 69 -2.43 -6.01 -0.14
N HIS A 70 -3.19 -5.14 -0.81
CA HIS A 70 -3.90 -4.06 -0.15
C HIS A 70 -5.13 -3.65 -0.96
N ALA A 71 -5.80 -2.61 -0.51
CA ALA A 71 -6.88 -2.00 -1.27
C ALA A 71 -6.55 -0.53 -1.56
N GLU A 72 -6.95 -0.03 -2.73
CA GLU A 72 -6.80 1.38 -3.09
C GLU A 72 -8.03 1.84 -3.87
N LEU A 73 -8.48 3.09 -3.65
CA LEU A 73 -9.47 3.70 -4.54
C LEU A 73 -8.84 4.25 -5.82
N GLY A 74 -7.54 4.51 -5.83
CA GLY A 74 -6.75 4.76 -7.03
C GLY A 74 -6.60 3.51 -7.89
N GLN A 75 -6.10 3.70 -9.11
CA GLN A 75 -5.81 2.64 -10.09
C GLN A 75 -4.49 2.94 -10.81
N SER A 76 -3.52 3.41 -10.04
CA SER A 76 -2.30 4.04 -10.56
C SER A 76 -1.17 3.06 -10.82
N LEU A 77 -1.12 1.99 -10.04
CA LEU A 77 -0.21 0.87 -10.26
C LEU A 77 -0.97 -0.24 -11.01
N ILE A 78 -0.21 -1.05 -11.75
CA ILE A 78 -0.76 -2.26 -12.38
C ILE A 78 -0.92 -3.29 -11.28
N ASP A 79 -2.13 -3.78 -11.09
CA ASP A 79 -2.38 -4.95 -10.26
C ASP A 79 -1.70 -6.15 -10.91
N VAL A 80 -0.69 -6.70 -10.24
CA VAL A 80 0.13 -7.77 -10.81
C VAL A 80 -0.66 -9.07 -10.93
N TRP A 81 -1.74 -9.24 -10.16
CA TRP A 81 -2.58 -10.42 -10.22
C TRP A 81 -3.47 -10.50 -11.47
N SER A 82 -4.07 -9.38 -11.87
CA SER A 82 -4.94 -9.24 -13.05
C SER A 82 -4.19 -8.77 -14.29
N GLY A 83 -3.02 -8.13 -14.12
CA GLY A 83 -2.26 -7.50 -15.19
C GLY A 83 -2.86 -6.20 -15.71
N GLU A 84 -3.86 -5.64 -15.02
CA GLU A 84 -4.61 -4.45 -15.43
C GLU A 84 -4.59 -3.36 -14.35
N HIS A 85 -5.04 -2.16 -14.71
CA HIS A 85 -5.33 -1.11 -13.72
C HIS A 85 -6.79 -1.22 -13.31
N HIS A 86 -7.06 -1.39 -12.03
CA HIS A 86 -8.41 -1.36 -11.50
C HIS A 86 -8.43 -0.77 -10.09
N ARG A 87 -9.64 -0.61 -9.53
CA ARG A 87 -9.83 -0.20 -8.14
C ARG A 87 -10.11 -1.42 -7.27
N GLY A 88 -10.17 -1.23 -5.97
CA GLY A 88 -10.52 -2.30 -5.04
C GLY A 88 -9.27 -2.98 -4.49
N ALA A 89 -9.41 -4.24 -4.08
CA ALA A 89 -8.31 -5.05 -3.59
C ALA A 89 -7.35 -5.42 -4.73
N GLN A 90 -6.07 -5.15 -4.52
CA GLN A 90 -5.01 -5.16 -5.52
C GLN A 90 -3.72 -5.73 -4.90
N LEU A 91 -2.93 -6.39 -5.73
CA LEU A 91 -1.60 -6.90 -5.46
C LEU A 91 -0.61 -6.08 -6.28
N HIS A 92 0.27 -5.34 -5.62
CA HIS A 92 1.24 -4.46 -6.27
C HIS A 92 2.66 -4.85 -5.89
N ASP A 93 3.64 -4.36 -6.65
CA ASP A 93 5.04 -4.37 -6.20
C ASP A 93 5.17 -3.61 -4.87
N LEU A 94 5.79 -4.23 -3.87
CA LEU A 94 5.84 -3.68 -2.51
C LEU A 94 6.64 -2.37 -2.46
N ARG A 95 7.76 -2.30 -3.18
CA ARG A 95 8.60 -1.10 -3.22
C ARG A 95 7.81 0.06 -3.82
N ASP A 96 7.16 -0.16 -4.96
CA ASP A 96 6.36 0.86 -5.63
C ASP A 96 5.23 1.38 -4.75
N SER A 97 4.50 0.47 -4.12
CA SER A 97 3.44 0.82 -3.19
C SER A 97 3.97 1.68 -2.06
N VAL A 98 5.06 1.27 -1.42
CA VAL A 98 5.66 2.03 -0.31
C VAL A 98 6.12 3.41 -0.77
N LEU A 99 6.83 3.51 -1.89
CA LEU A 99 7.28 4.79 -2.45
C LEU A 99 6.12 5.69 -2.83
N ARG A 100 5.03 5.14 -3.37
CA ARG A 100 3.80 5.88 -3.68
C ARG A 100 3.19 6.48 -2.42
N TRP A 101 2.97 5.66 -1.38
CA TRP A 101 2.42 6.13 -0.12
C TRP A 101 3.33 7.15 0.58
N ALA A 102 4.65 6.93 0.54
CA ALA A 102 5.61 7.83 1.14
C ALA A 102 5.75 9.17 0.40
N HIS A 103 5.81 9.16 -0.92
CA HIS A 103 6.17 10.36 -1.69
C HIS A 103 4.98 11.10 -2.29
N VAL A 104 3.96 10.37 -2.76
CA VAL A 104 2.75 10.96 -3.35
C VAL A 104 1.76 11.31 -2.25
N TYR A 105 1.43 10.33 -1.41
CA TYR A 105 0.46 10.52 -0.32
C TYR A 105 1.09 11.10 0.96
N ARG A 106 2.42 11.26 0.99
CA ARG A 106 3.19 11.88 2.09
C ARG A 106 2.93 11.21 3.44
N GLN A 107 2.92 9.88 3.46
CA GLN A 107 2.68 9.09 4.65
C GLN A 107 3.94 8.34 5.09
N GLN A 108 4.21 8.32 6.39
CA GLN A 108 5.31 7.57 6.98
C GLN A 108 5.00 6.06 7.00
N PRO A 109 5.79 5.21 6.33
CA PRO A 109 5.65 3.75 6.42
C PRO A 109 6.26 3.19 7.72
N TYR A 110 5.62 2.13 8.21
CA TYR A 110 6.06 1.27 9.30
C TYR A 110 5.86 -0.20 8.92
N LEU A 111 6.82 -1.05 9.27
CA LEU A 111 6.74 -2.51 9.14
C LEU A 111 6.39 -3.11 10.51
N ARG A 112 5.47 -4.09 10.54
CA ARG A 112 5.26 -4.98 11.68
C ARG A 112 5.35 -6.42 11.23
N GLN A 113 6.23 -7.17 11.88
CA GLN A 113 6.46 -8.56 11.55
C GLN A 113 5.49 -9.48 12.29
N LEU A 114 4.97 -10.48 11.59
CA LEU A 114 4.14 -11.53 12.17
C LEU A 114 5.01 -12.66 12.72
N HIS A 115 4.64 -13.19 13.88
CA HIS A 115 5.31 -14.31 14.53
C HIS A 115 4.29 -15.35 15.02
N PRO A 116 4.57 -16.66 14.86
CA PRO A 116 5.68 -17.25 14.09
C PRO A 116 5.58 -16.94 12.59
N THR A 117 6.55 -17.39 11.79
CA THR A 117 6.46 -17.27 10.33
C THR A 117 5.35 -18.17 9.78
N VAL A 118 4.66 -17.70 8.75
CA VAL A 118 3.65 -18.49 8.03
C VAL A 118 4.29 -19.69 7.33
N ASP A 119 3.54 -20.78 7.20
CA ASP A 119 3.95 -21.95 6.42
C ASP A 119 3.28 -21.96 5.03
N ARG A 120 3.49 -23.04 4.27
CA ARG A 120 2.94 -23.20 2.92
C ARG A 120 1.42 -23.25 2.87
N ASP A 121 0.75 -23.82 3.87
CA ASP A 121 -0.71 -23.89 3.88
C ASP A 121 -1.33 -22.50 4.07
N HIS A 122 -0.69 -21.66 4.89
CA HIS A 122 -1.06 -20.25 5.04
C HIS A 122 -0.82 -19.44 3.76
N GLU A 123 0.32 -19.65 3.08
CA GLU A 123 0.57 -19.02 1.77
C GLU A 123 -0.46 -19.44 0.72
N ASP A 124 -0.81 -20.73 0.68
CA ASP A 124 -1.85 -21.27 -0.20
C ASP A 124 -3.21 -20.61 0.08
N ALA A 125 -3.56 -20.44 1.36
CA ALA A 125 -4.78 -19.78 1.78
C ALA A 125 -4.80 -18.28 1.40
N LEU A 126 -3.67 -17.59 1.57
CA LEU A 126 -3.46 -16.21 1.12
C LEU A 126 -3.67 -16.08 -0.39
N LEU A 127 -3.05 -16.94 -1.20
CA LEU A 127 -3.21 -16.93 -2.65
C LEU A 127 -4.66 -17.18 -3.09
N ARG A 128 -5.37 -18.06 -2.38
CA ARG A 128 -6.81 -18.27 -2.59
C ARG A 128 -7.62 -17.04 -2.19
N ALA A 129 -7.24 -16.33 -1.13
CA ALA A 129 -7.90 -15.09 -0.74
C ALA A 129 -7.67 -13.99 -1.78
N ILE A 130 -6.45 -13.82 -2.28
CA ILE A 130 -6.14 -12.88 -3.38
C ILE A 130 -6.98 -13.22 -4.61
N ALA A 131 -6.97 -14.48 -5.06
CA ALA A 131 -7.77 -14.95 -6.18
C ALA A 131 -9.29 -14.69 -6.01
N ARG A 132 -9.76 -14.67 -4.76
CA ARG A 132 -11.16 -14.41 -4.40
C ARG A 132 -11.54 -12.94 -4.42
N TYR A 133 -10.66 -12.11 -3.89
CA TYR A 133 -11.00 -10.73 -3.53
C TYR A 133 -10.38 -9.71 -4.48
N ASN A 134 -9.43 -10.09 -5.32
CA ASN A 134 -8.82 -9.20 -6.31
C ASN A 134 -9.89 -8.55 -7.20
N GLY A 135 -9.78 -7.23 -7.37
CA GLY A 135 -10.71 -6.43 -8.16
C GLY A 135 -12.10 -6.24 -7.55
N THR A 136 -12.40 -6.84 -6.39
CA THR A 136 -13.65 -6.54 -5.71
C THR A 136 -13.63 -5.08 -5.28
N SER A 137 -14.58 -4.27 -5.76
CA SER A 137 -14.95 -3.04 -5.07
C SER A 137 -15.83 -3.41 -3.90
N PHE A 138 -15.82 -2.63 -2.81
CA PHE A 138 -16.65 -2.90 -1.64
C PHE A 138 -18.08 -3.29 -2.08
N PRO A 139 -18.60 -4.46 -1.68
CA PRO A 139 -20.02 -4.69 -1.85
C PRO A 139 -20.76 -3.69 -0.99
N SER A 140 -21.78 -3.04 -1.53
CA SER A 140 -22.78 -2.43 -0.65
C SER A 140 -23.16 -3.47 0.41
N THR A 141 -23.33 -3.00 1.65
CA THR A 141 -23.65 -3.74 2.89
C THR A 141 -24.57 -4.97 2.73
N ALA A 142 -25.35 -5.05 1.65
CA ALA A 142 -26.11 -6.20 1.18
C ALA A 142 -25.33 -7.53 1.01
N GLN A 143 -24.12 -7.57 0.40
CA GLN A 143 -23.42 -8.87 0.26
C GLN A 143 -22.81 -9.37 1.59
N LEU A 144 -22.50 -8.43 2.49
CA LEU A 144 -22.08 -8.72 3.85
C LEU A 144 -23.27 -9.22 4.67
N ALA A 145 -24.44 -8.56 4.62
CA ALA A 145 -25.66 -9.01 5.28
C ALA A 145 -26.09 -10.44 4.87
N TRP A 146 -25.86 -10.82 3.61
CA TRP A 146 -26.09 -12.18 3.11
C TRP A 146 -25.21 -13.26 3.80
N ARG A 147 -24.02 -12.88 4.31
CA ARG A 147 -23.14 -13.80 5.07
C ARG A 147 -23.66 -14.09 6.48
N TRP A 148 -24.44 -13.17 7.07
CA TRP A 148 -24.99 -13.33 8.43
C TRP A 148 -26.33 -14.07 8.44
N THR A 149 -27.13 -13.93 7.38
CA THR A 149 -28.45 -14.59 7.28
C THR A 149 -28.38 -16.07 6.93
N LYS A 150 -27.28 -16.55 6.32
CA LYS A 150 -27.02 -18.00 6.16
C LYS A 150 -26.30 -18.56 7.38
N GLY A 151 -27.06 -18.78 8.45
CA GLY A 151 -26.58 -19.30 9.73
C GLY A 151 -25.62 -20.49 9.59
N ARG A 152 -24.53 -20.46 10.36
CA ARG A 152 -23.60 -21.57 10.67
C ARG A 152 -23.31 -22.55 9.51
N GLY A 153 -23.14 -21.98 8.31
CA GLY A 153 -22.76 -22.66 7.07
C GLY A 153 -22.28 -21.67 5.99
N GLY A 154 -21.67 -20.54 6.39
CA GLY A 154 -21.04 -19.56 5.49
C GLY A 154 -19.88 -20.17 4.70
N PRO A 155 -19.49 -19.58 3.55
CA PRO A 155 -19.08 -20.29 2.34
C PRO A 155 -17.78 -21.08 2.49
N LEU A 156 -17.87 -22.30 3.01
CA LEU A 156 -16.86 -23.34 2.89
C LEU A 156 -16.74 -23.90 1.44
N ALA A 157 -17.44 -23.33 0.45
CA ALA A 157 -17.54 -23.93 -0.88
C ALA A 157 -16.91 -23.14 -2.03
N TRP A 158 -16.51 -21.87 -1.84
CA TRP A 158 -15.78 -21.17 -2.90
C TRP A 158 -14.29 -21.25 -2.60
N VAL A 159 -13.68 -22.32 -3.10
CA VAL A 159 -12.24 -22.44 -3.26
C VAL A 159 -11.94 -22.04 -4.70
N PRO A 160 -11.12 -21.01 -4.95
CA PRO A 160 -10.74 -20.68 -6.32
C PRO A 160 -10.08 -21.90 -6.97
N GLU A 161 -10.44 -22.15 -8.22
CA GLU A 161 -9.85 -23.20 -9.03
C GLU A 161 -8.33 -23.00 -9.13
N ARG A 162 -7.56 -24.09 -9.08
CA ARG A 162 -6.09 -24.04 -9.21
C ARG A 162 -5.63 -23.26 -10.44
N ALA A 163 -6.33 -23.41 -11.57
CA ALA A 163 -6.04 -22.67 -12.80
C ALA A 163 -6.05 -21.15 -12.59
N ARG A 164 -7.00 -20.61 -11.81
CA ARG A 164 -7.08 -19.17 -11.53
C ARG A 164 -5.92 -18.65 -10.69
N VAL A 165 -5.46 -19.46 -9.73
CA VAL A 165 -4.28 -19.13 -8.91
C VAL A 165 -3.03 -19.13 -9.79
N THR A 166 -2.84 -20.17 -10.60
CA THR A 166 -1.71 -20.28 -11.53
C THR A 166 -1.70 -19.14 -12.54
N ASP A 167 -2.85 -18.79 -13.11
CA ASP A 167 -2.99 -17.67 -14.04
C ASP A 167 -2.63 -16.33 -13.38
N GLY A 168 -3.04 -16.13 -12.12
CA GLY A 168 -2.68 -14.94 -11.34
C GLY A 168 -1.17 -14.84 -11.09
N LEU A 169 -0.53 -15.95 -10.69
CA LEU A 169 0.93 -16.01 -10.53
C LEU A 169 1.66 -15.73 -11.85
N LEU A 170 1.20 -16.30 -12.96
CA LEU A 170 1.78 -16.06 -14.28
C LEU A 170 1.63 -14.59 -14.69
N ARG A 171 0.47 -13.98 -14.46
CA ARG A 171 0.28 -12.54 -14.68
C ARG A 171 1.20 -11.70 -13.81
N GLY A 172 1.40 -12.10 -12.56
CA GLY A 172 2.33 -11.43 -11.64
C GLY A 172 3.74 -11.40 -12.18
N TRP A 173 4.24 -12.57 -12.58
CA TRP A 173 5.55 -12.70 -13.21
C TRP A 173 5.66 -11.89 -14.50
N GLN A 174 4.64 -11.92 -15.37
CA GLN A 174 4.62 -11.16 -16.62
C GLN A 174 4.59 -9.64 -16.38
N ALA A 175 3.79 -9.15 -15.42
CA ALA A 175 3.68 -7.73 -15.11
C ALA A 175 5.02 -7.17 -14.61
N LEU A 176 5.70 -7.90 -13.72
CA LEU A 176 7.00 -7.51 -13.17
C LEU A 176 8.10 -7.52 -14.22
N THR A 177 8.18 -8.57 -15.04
CA THR A 177 9.18 -8.69 -16.10
C THR A 177 8.98 -7.72 -17.26
N ARG A 178 7.74 -7.26 -17.49
CA ARG A 178 7.41 -6.29 -18.53
C ARG A 178 7.49 -4.83 -18.07
N ARG A 179 7.78 -4.55 -16.78
CA ARG A 179 7.93 -3.16 -16.29
C ARG A 179 9.01 -2.45 -17.10
N PRO A 180 8.68 -1.44 -17.91
CA PRO A 180 9.70 -0.52 -18.40
C PRO A 180 10.31 0.16 -17.18
N LEU A 181 11.64 0.22 -17.11
CA LEU A 181 12.35 1.10 -16.19
C LEU A 181 12.15 2.55 -16.66
N ASP A 182 10.95 3.14 -16.47
CA ASP A 182 10.70 4.52 -16.90
C ASP A 182 9.79 5.26 -15.88
N PRO A 183 10.26 6.37 -15.27
CA PRO A 183 9.53 7.10 -14.27
C PRO A 183 8.48 7.97 -14.96
N ARG A 184 7.26 7.43 -15.14
CA ARG A 184 6.15 8.31 -15.50
C ARG A 184 5.80 9.20 -14.31
N PRO A 185 5.86 10.54 -14.44
CA PRO A 185 5.26 11.41 -13.44
C PRO A 185 3.74 11.25 -13.54
N GLU A 186 3.11 10.83 -12.44
CA GLU A 186 1.66 10.75 -12.36
C GLU A 186 1.00 12.12 -12.22
N ALA A 187 -0.23 12.18 -12.73
CA ALA A 187 -1.07 13.36 -12.79
C ALA A 187 -1.20 14.03 -11.42
N THR A 188 -1.03 15.35 -11.43
CA THR A 188 -1.28 16.24 -10.30
C THR A 188 -2.73 16.07 -9.83
N HIS A 189 -2.95 15.38 -8.72
CA HIS A 189 -4.15 15.59 -7.92
C HIS A 189 -3.98 16.92 -7.18
N SER A 190 -4.28 18.02 -7.87
CA SER A 190 -4.65 19.28 -7.26
C SER A 190 -5.96 19.06 -6.49
N GLY A 191 -5.82 18.73 -5.21
CA GLY A 191 -6.93 18.50 -4.29
C GLY A 191 -6.48 18.83 -2.89
N GLU A 192 -6.18 20.11 -2.69
CA GLU A 192 -5.92 20.71 -1.39
C GLU A 192 -7.21 20.67 -0.56
N THR A 193 -7.24 19.87 0.51
CA THR A 193 -8.11 20.18 1.65
C THR A 193 -7.27 20.22 2.92
N ALA A 194 -6.90 21.45 3.27
CA ALA A 194 -6.48 21.83 4.60
C ALA A 194 -7.68 21.71 5.56
N ASN A 195 -7.99 20.51 6.07
CA ASN A 195 -8.54 20.33 7.42
C ASN A 195 -8.57 18.86 7.86
N GLY A 196 -8.46 18.65 9.18
CA GLY A 196 -8.29 17.39 9.89
C GLY A 196 -9.09 16.16 9.42
N LEU A 197 -8.41 15.02 9.56
CA LEU A 197 -8.94 13.67 9.83
C LEU A 197 -10.32 13.35 9.24
N ARG A 198 -10.31 12.79 8.04
CA ARG A 198 -11.33 11.82 7.65
C ARG A 198 -10.63 10.48 7.52
N VAL A 199 -10.96 9.53 8.41
CA VAL A 199 -10.82 8.11 8.08
C VAL A 199 -11.76 7.91 6.88
N GLY A 200 -11.19 8.03 5.69
CA GLY A 200 -11.97 7.90 4.46
C GLY A 200 -12.49 6.46 4.30
N PRO A 201 -13.52 6.23 3.46
CA PRO A 201 -13.96 4.87 3.09
C PRO A 201 -12.81 3.94 2.66
N GLU A 202 -11.72 4.52 2.15
CA GLU A 202 -10.48 3.88 1.74
C GLU A 202 -9.84 3.12 2.90
N ALA A 203 -9.59 3.82 4.00
CA ALA A 203 -8.91 3.29 5.18
C ALA A 203 -9.63 2.03 5.70
N ALA A 204 -10.95 2.11 5.90
CA ALA A 204 -11.76 0.97 6.35
C ALA A 204 -11.67 -0.24 5.40
N TYR A 205 -11.61 0.01 4.08
CA TYR A 205 -11.56 -1.04 3.08
C TYR A 205 -10.21 -1.79 3.04
N CYS A 206 -9.11 -1.07 3.26
CA CYS A 206 -7.77 -1.67 3.33
C CYS A 206 -7.63 -2.62 4.52
N ALA A 207 -8.12 -2.20 5.68
CA ALA A 207 -8.14 -3.02 6.89
C ALA A 207 -9.02 -4.27 6.72
N GLU A 208 -10.18 -4.14 6.07
CA GLU A 208 -11.07 -5.27 5.78
C GLU A 208 -10.39 -6.32 4.90
N VAL A 209 -9.75 -5.91 3.79
CA VAL A 209 -9.07 -6.83 2.87
C VAL A 209 -7.98 -7.62 3.60
N VAL A 210 -7.17 -6.96 4.42
CA VAL A 210 -6.14 -7.62 5.22
C VAL A 210 -6.76 -8.56 6.26
N ALA A 211 -7.82 -8.14 6.94
CA ALA A 211 -8.50 -8.95 7.96
C ALA A 211 -9.14 -10.23 7.37
N LEU A 212 -9.91 -10.10 6.28
CA LEU A 212 -10.51 -11.24 5.58
C LEU A 212 -9.44 -12.21 5.05
N THR A 213 -8.28 -11.68 4.70
CA THR A 213 -7.14 -12.49 4.27
C THR A 213 -6.56 -13.27 5.44
N TYR A 214 -6.31 -12.63 6.59
CA TYR A 214 -5.87 -13.37 7.79
C TYR A 214 -6.91 -14.37 8.31
N GLU A 215 -8.21 -14.07 8.23
CA GLU A 215 -9.27 -15.03 8.54
C GLU A 215 -9.18 -16.24 7.61
N SER A 216 -8.96 -16.01 6.30
CA SER A 216 -8.78 -17.09 5.31
C SER A 216 -7.53 -17.93 5.58
N MET A 217 -6.47 -17.31 6.08
CA MET A 217 -5.24 -17.97 6.50
C MET A 217 -5.38 -18.69 7.85
N GLY A 218 -6.46 -18.50 8.60
CA GLY A 218 -6.62 -19.07 9.95
C GLY A 218 -5.79 -18.37 11.03
N ILE A 219 -5.32 -17.15 10.76
CA ILE A 219 -4.48 -16.34 11.67
C ILE A 219 -5.33 -15.40 12.51
N LEU A 220 -6.46 -14.95 11.99
CA LEU A 220 -7.42 -14.08 12.69
C LEU A 220 -8.70 -14.85 13.01
N ALA A 221 -9.24 -14.65 14.21
CA ALA A 221 -10.48 -15.30 14.62
C ALA A 221 -11.66 -14.86 13.73
N PRO A 222 -12.48 -15.79 13.22
CA PRO A 222 -13.59 -15.46 12.34
C PRO A 222 -14.75 -14.84 13.12
N GLY A 223 -15.65 -14.16 12.40
CA GLY A 223 -16.97 -13.79 12.90
C GLY A 223 -17.12 -12.36 13.42
N ARG A 224 -16.15 -11.49 13.14
CA ARG A 224 -16.38 -10.04 13.22
C ARG A 224 -16.91 -9.53 11.87
N PRO A 225 -17.85 -8.58 11.85
CA PRO A 225 -18.29 -8.00 10.60
C PRO A 225 -17.16 -7.17 9.99
N ALA A 226 -17.04 -7.15 8.67
CA ALA A 226 -15.98 -6.46 7.95
C ALA A 226 -15.76 -4.99 8.38
N ASN A 227 -16.86 -4.25 8.57
CA ASN A 227 -16.86 -2.86 9.02
C ASN A 227 -16.34 -2.67 10.45
N TRP A 228 -16.08 -3.76 11.18
CA TRP A 228 -15.42 -3.76 12.47
C TRP A 228 -13.92 -3.51 12.31
N TYR A 229 -13.31 -3.86 11.18
CA TYR A 229 -11.88 -3.69 10.95
C TYR A 229 -11.60 -2.29 10.40
N ASP A 230 -10.93 -1.47 11.19
CA ASP A 230 -10.37 -0.18 10.77
C ASP A 230 -8.84 -0.22 10.87
N PRO A 231 -8.10 0.60 10.11
CA PRO A 231 -6.64 0.56 10.13
C PRO A 231 -6.04 0.93 11.48
N GLY A 232 -6.78 1.68 12.31
CA GLY A 232 -6.42 1.93 13.69
C GLY A 232 -6.14 0.61 14.38
N ARG A 233 -7.00 -0.40 14.27
CA ARG A 233 -6.77 -1.69 14.95
C ARG A 233 -5.55 -2.51 14.53
N PHE A 234 -4.99 -2.23 13.36
CA PHE A 234 -3.76 -2.88 12.92
C PHE A 234 -2.50 -2.27 13.57
N TRP A 235 -2.63 -1.19 14.36
CA TRP A 235 -1.53 -0.58 15.10
C TRP A 235 -1.16 -1.31 16.39
N SER A 236 -0.01 -0.98 16.96
CA SER A 236 0.52 -1.60 18.19
C SER A 236 -0.28 -1.30 19.47
N GLY A 237 -1.37 -0.53 19.38
CA GLY A 237 -2.18 -0.10 20.53
C GLY A 237 -3.55 -0.80 20.68
N ASP A 238 -3.99 -1.58 19.68
CA ASP A 238 -5.23 -2.36 19.73
C ASP A 238 -4.90 -3.83 19.43
N GLU A 239 -5.50 -4.75 20.18
CA GLU A 239 -5.33 -6.19 19.96
C GLU A 239 -6.28 -6.66 18.85
N LEU A 240 -5.74 -6.89 17.65
CA LEU A 240 -6.41 -7.75 16.69
C LEU A 240 -6.67 -9.11 17.33
N PRO A 241 -7.85 -9.73 17.13
CA PRO A 241 -8.19 -11.03 17.71
C PRO A 241 -7.45 -12.16 16.97
N LEU A 242 -6.12 -12.17 17.07
CA LEU A 242 -5.26 -13.21 16.53
C LEU A 242 -5.58 -14.55 17.18
N MET A 243 -5.51 -15.62 16.39
CA MET A 243 -5.62 -16.98 16.91
C MET A 243 -4.45 -17.27 17.88
N PRO A 244 -4.65 -18.10 18.91
CA PRO A 244 -3.60 -18.42 19.88
C PRO A 244 -2.30 -18.87 19.22
N GLY A 245 -1.18 -18.28 19.65
CA GLY A 245 0.15 -18.56 19.11
C GLY A 245 0.65 -17.53 18.10
N TRP A 246 -0.21 -16.65 17.58
CA TRP A 246 0.17 -15.57 16.69
C TRP A 246 0.32 -14.24 17.42
N VAL A 247 1.38 -13.49 17.10
CA VAL A 247 1.64 -12.16 17.63
C VAL A 247 2.28 -11.28 16.57
N PHE A 248 2.03 -9.97 16.62
CA PHE A 248 2.81 -8.99 15.87
C PHE A 248 3.95 -8.44 16.71
N GLY A 249 5.10 -8.28 16.09
CA GLY A 249 6.22 -7.54 16.63
C GLY A 249 5.95 -6.04 16.77
N ALA A 250 6.99 -5.34 17.23
CA ALA A 250 7.00 -3.90 17.32
C ALA A 250 6.83 -3.25 15.94
N GLU A 251 6.37 -2.00 15.95
CA GLU A 251 6.38 -1.15 14.76
C GLU A 251 7.78 -0.62 14.50
N ILE A 252 8.31 -0.93 13.32
CA ILE A 252 9.62 -0.50 12.87
C ILE A 252 9.42 0.56 11.81
N MET A 253 9.89 1.79 12.06
CA MET A 253 9.77 2.87 11.09
C MET A 253 10.64 2.56 9.86
N VAL A 254 10.15 2.87 8.65
CA VAL A 254 10.90 2.66 7.41
C VAL A 254 11.25 4.02 6.78
N ASP A 255 12.53 4.28 6.56
CA ASP A 255 13.02 5.45 5.85
C ASP A 255 13.07 5.17 4.34
N THR A 256 12.29 5.92 3.57
CA THR A 256 12.25 5.83 2.10
C THR A 256 13.15 6.84 1.41
N GLY A 257 13.86 7.67 2.17
CA GLY A 257 14.65 8.78 1.66
C GLY A 257 13.77 9.90 1.07
N PRO A 258 14.41 10.93 0.49
CA PRO A 258 13.68 12.03 -0.14
C PRO A 258 13.02 11.60 -1.46
N ALA A 259 11.81 12.09 -1.71
CA ALA A 259 11.14 11.94 -2.99
C ALA A 259 12.02 12.53 -4.14
N PRO A 260 12.06 11.91 -5.33
CA PRO A 260 12.75 12.47 -6.48
C PRO A 260 12.23 13.89 -6.78
N GLN A 261 13.13 14.85 -6.98
CA GLN A 261 12.72 16.20 -7.37
C GLN A 261 12.15 16.17 -8.80
N PRO A 262 11.00 16.82 -9.06
CA PRO A 262 10.50 16.91 -10.43
C PRO A 262 11.54 17.60 -11.32
N PRO A 263 11.66 17.22 -12.60
CA PRO A 263 12.60 17.85 -13.51
C PRO A 263 12.35 19.36 -13.52
N ARG A 264 13.40 20.15 -13.26
CA ARG A 264 13.31 21.62 -13.30
C ARG A 264 12.77 22.00 -14.68
N ARG A 265 11.58 22.60 -14.73
CA ARG A 265 11.01 23.13 -15.98
C ARG A 265 12.10 23.97 -16.64
N ALA A 266 12.56 23.55 -17.83
CA ALA A 266 13.42 24.38 -18.65
C ALA A 266 12.72 25.73 -18.81
N GLY A 267 13.36 26.80 -18.31
CA GLY A 267 12.79 28.13 -18.37
C GLY A 267 12.33 28.42 -19.79
N ARG A 268 11.09 28.90 -19.96
CA ARG A 268 10.60 29.34 -21.27
C ARG A 268 11.59 30.38 -21.80
N ARG A 269 12.49 29.97 -22.69
CA ARG A 269 13.24 30.91 -23.52
C ARG A 269 12.19 31.59 -24.39
N THR A 270 11.93 32.86 -24.12
CA THR A 270 11.13 33.69 -25.00
C THR A 270 11.70 33.59 -26.42
N PRO A 271 10.90 33.21 -27.43
CA PRO A 271 11.38 33.15 -28.80
C PRO A 271 11.92 34.51 -29.23
N ARG A 272 13.14 34.53 -29.76
CA ARG A 272 13.91 35.74 -30.12
C ARG A 272 13.27 36.58 -31.24
N TRP A 273 12.14 36.15 -31.81
CA TRP A 273 11.40 36.90 -32.84
C TRP A 273 10.45 37.95 -32.26
N ALA A 274 10.14 37.90 -30.96
CA ALA A 274 9.20 38.84 -30.31
C ALA A 274 9.75 40.28 -30.11
N THR A 275 11.00 40.56 -30.50
CA THR A 275 11.65 41.88 -30.32
C THR A 275 11.87 42.68 -31.61
N ARG A 276 11.33 42.25 -32.76
CA ARG A 276 11.32 43.10 -33.98
C ARG A 276 9.92 43.65 -34.27
N ARG A 277 9.48 44.65 -33.50
CA ARG A 277 8.60 45.71 -34.02
C ARG A 277 9.44 46.96 -34.21
N GLY A 278 9.71 47.30 -35.46
CA GLY A 278 10.41 48.53 -35.82
C GLY A 278 10.50 48.69 -37.33
N GLY A 279 9.58 49.50 -37.89
CA GLY A 279 9.75 50.19 -39.15
C GLY A 279 9.16 49.51 -40.39
N ILE A 280 7.91 49.84 -40.73
CA ILE A 280 7.47 49.90 -42.12
C ILE A 280 6.87 51.31 -42.30
N GLY A 281 7.56 52.14 -43.07
CA GLY A 281 7.17 53.50 -43.38
C GLY A 281 6.02 53.56 -44.37
N SER A 282 5.17 54.58 -44.22
CA SER A 282 4.11 54.96 -45.14
C SER A 282 4.68 55.45 -46.48
N PRO A 283 4.11 55.11 -47.65
CA PRO A 283 4.44 55.77 -48.89
C PRO A 283 3.63 57.08 -49.04
N GLY A 284 4.35 58.17 -49.29
CA GLY A 284 3.80 59.49 -49.57
C GLY A 284 3.20 59.58 -50.98
N ALA A 285 2.18 60.42 -51.08
CA ALA A 285 1.47 60.81 -52.29
C ALA A 285 2.37 61.53 -53.30
N ARG A 286 2.18 61.22 -54.59
CA ARG A 286 2.20 62.14 -55.72
C ARG A 286 1.20 61.65 -56.76
#